data_AF-A0A381D0Y5-F1
#
_entry.id   AF-A0A381D0Y5-F1
#
_cell.length_a   1.000
_cell.length_b   1.000
_cell.length_c   1.000
_cell.angle_alpha   90.00
_cell.angle_beta   90.00
_cell.angle_gamma   90.00
#
_symmetry.space_group_name_H-M   'P 1'
#
loop_
_entity.id
_entity.type
_entity.pdbx_description
1 polymer ?
#
loop_
_entity_poly.entity_id
_entity_poly.type
_entity_poly.pdbx_seq_one_letter_code
_entity_poly.pdbx_strand_id
1 'polypeptide(L)' 'MKKFIVFFGILFFTLHLNAQNLSIFVASSASKAMSEVKDEFLKTHPEDKIELVFGASGKYYELLKQGREFDLFFGGY' A
#
# COMPACT_ATOMS: atom_id res chain seq x y z
N MET A 1 15.99 -36.30 -14.87
CA MET A 1 16.38 -35.02 -15.52
C MET A 1 15.18 -34.13 -15.81
N LYS A 2 14.18 -34.57 -16.59
CA LYS A 2 12.97 -33.76 -16.89
C LYS A 2 12.22 -33.21 -15.66
N LYS A 3 12.10 -34.01 -14.59
CA LYS A 3 11.46 -33.61 -13.32
C LYS A 3 12.16 -32.45 -12.60
N PHE A 4 13.49 -32.35 -12.72
CA PHE A 4 14.28 -31.28 -12.10
C PHE A 4 14.14 -29.96 -12.88
N ILE A 5 14.02 -30.02 -14.21
CA ILE A 5 13.78 -28.85 -15.06
C ILE A 5 12.41 -28.25 -14.75
N VAL A 6 11.39 -29.09 -14.59
CA VAL A 6 10.05 -28.64 -14.21
C VAL A 6 10.05 -28.00 -12.81
N PHE A 7 10.75 -28.59 -11.85
CA PHE A 7 10.86 -28.04 -10.50
C PHE A 7 11.57 -26.67 -10.48
N PHE A 8 12.66 -26.53 -11.22
CA PHE A 8 13.42 -25.28 -11.29
C PHE A 8 12.67 -24.17 -12.02
N GLY A 9 11.84 -24.52 -13.01
CA GLY A 9 10.95 -23.58 -13.68
C GLY A 9 9.85 -23.00 -12.78
N ILE A 10 9.29 -23.80 -11.87
CA ILE A 10 8.27 -23.35 -10.91
C ILE A 10 8.88 -22.42 -9.85
N LEU A 11 10.12 -22.69 -9.42
CA LEU A 11 10.84 -21.87 -8.44
C LEU A 11 11.17 -20.46 -8.96
N PHE A 12 11.43 -20.32 -10.26
CA PHE A 12 11.65 -19.00 -10.87
C PHE A 12 10.36 -18.17 -10.96
N PHE A 13 9.21 -18.81 -11.09
CA PHE A 13 7.92 -18.14 -11.17
C PHE A 13 7.47 -17.50 -9.85
N THR A 14 7.87 -18.05 -8.70
CA THR A 14 7.55 -17.47 -7.38
C THR A 14 8.33 -16.19 -7.06
N LEU A 15 9.40 -15.89 -7.80
CA LEU A 15 10.25 -14.72 -7.57
C LEU A 15 9.61 -13.39 -8.01
N HIS A 16 8.47 -13.44 -8.73
CA HIS A 16 7.77 -12.26 -9.23
C HIS A 16 6.48 -11.92 -8.45
N LEU A 17 6.21 -12.56 -7.30
CA LEU A 17 5.10 -12.15 -6.43
C LEU A 17 5.54 -10.97 -5.54
N ASN A 18 5.35 -9.74 -6.02
CA ASN A 18 5.47 -8.55 -5.20
C ASN A 18 4.07 -8.00 -4.89
N ALA A 19 3.47 -8.50 -3.80
CA ALA A 19 2.21 -7.98 -3.28
C ALA A 19 2.51 -6.99 -2.15
N GLN A 20 2.86 -5.76 -2.51
CA GLN A 20 3.11 -4.69 -1.54
C GLN A 20 1.76 -4.05 -1.14
N ASN A 21 1.44 -4.08 0.15
CA ASN A 21 0.29 -3.36 0.70
C ASN A 21 0.78 -1.97 1.12
N LEU A 22 0.20 -0.92 0.58
CA LEU A 22 0.55 0.46 0.85
C LEU A 22 -0.39 1.06 1.91
N SER A 23 0.12 1.39 3.08
CA SER A 23 -0.61 2.05 4.16
C SER A 23 -0.38 3.57 4.11
N ILE A 24 -1.44 4.33 3.88
CA ILE A 24 -1.39 5.78 3.71
C ILE A 24 -2.26 6.45 4.77
N PHE A 25 -1.65 7.27 5.63
CA PHE A 25 -2.42 8.20 6.45
C PHE A 25 -2.90 9.39 5.60
N VAL A 26 -4.15 9.80 5.79
CA VAL A 26 -4.74 10.95 5.13
C VAL A 26 -5.55 11.78 6.13
N ALA A 27 -5.31 13.09 6.18
CA ALA A 27 -6.12 14.00 6.97
C ALA A 27 -7.60 13.90 6.56
N SER A 28 -8.52 13.90 7.53
CA SER A 28 -9.95 13.73 7.26
C SER A 28 -10.52 14.73 6.24
N SER A 29 -9.96 15.94 6.17
CA SER A 29 -10.33 16.98 5.19
C SER A 29 -10.10 16.56 3.74
N ALA A 30 -9.15 15.65 3.47
CA ALA A 30 -8.81 15.15 2.14
C ALA A 30 -9.33 13.73 1.87
N SER A 31 -10.09 13.14 2.80
CA SER A 31 -10.54 11.73 2.74
C SER A 31 -11.30 11.38 1.46
N LYS A 32 -12.24 12.24 1.05
CA LYS A 32 -13.02 12.05 -0.17
C LYS A 32 -12.14 12.07 -1.42
N ALA A 33 -11.32 13.11 -1.57
CA ALA A 33 -10.43 13.25 -2.71
C ALA A 33 -9.44 12.08 -2.81
N MET A 34 -8.87 11.65 -1.68
CA MET A 34 -7.92 10.54 -1.69
C MET A 34 -8.58 9.18 -1.96
N SER A 35 -9.85 9.01 -1.56
CA SER A 35 -10.61 7.82 -1.93
C SER A 35 -10.83 7.75 -3.45
N GLU A 36 -11.17 8.87 -4.09
CA GLU A 36 -11.32 8.96 -5.54
C GLU A 36 -9.99 8.70 -6.27
N VAL A 37 -8.87 9.23 -5.75
CA VAL A 37 -7.53 8.95 -6.29
C VAL A 37 -7.17 7.47 -6.17
N LYS A 38 -7.44 6.83 -5.03
CA LYS A 38 -7.22 5.40 -4.83
C LYS A 38 -8.02 4.59 -5.85
N ASP A 39 -9.30 4.93 -6.01
CA ASP A 39 -10.20 4.22 -6.91
C ASP A 39 -9.76 4.36 -8.38
N GLU A 40 -9.24 5.51 -8.80
CA GLU A 40 -8.67 5.69 -10.14
C GLU A 40 -7.32 4.96 -10.31
N PHE A 41 -6.45 5.02 -9.31
CA PHE A 41 -5.14 4.36 -9.33
C PHE A 41 -5.25 2.85 -9.48
N LEU A 42 -6.18 2.23 -8.74
CA LEU A 42 -6.43 0.79 -8.80
C LEU A 42 -7.02 0.32 -10.12
N LYS A 43 -7.53 1.22 -10.99
CA LYS A 43 -7.94 0.84 -12.36
C LYS A 43 -6.75 0.46 -13.23
N THR A 44 -5.59 1.08 -13.01
CA THR A 44 -4.35 0.80 -13.75
C THR A 44 -3.40 -0.12 -13.00
N HIS A 45 -3.61 -0.29 -11.68
CA HIS A 45 -2.82 -1.17 -10.81
C HIS A 45 -3.75 -2.09 -9.97
N PRO A 46 -4.46 -3.04 -10.60
CA PRO A 46 -5.47 -3.85 -9.92
C PRO A 46 -4.91 -4.85 -8.91
N GLU A 47 -3.64 -5.22 -9.02
CA GLU A 47 -2.93 -6.09 -8.07
C GLU A 47 -2.49 -5.37 -6.78
N ASP A 48 -2.42 -4.04 -6.81
CA ASP A 48 -1.98 -3.24 -5.67
C ASP A 48 -3.06 -3.19 -4.59
N LYS A 49 -2.62 -3.11 -3.33
CA LYS A 49 -3.50 -3.00 -2.18
C LYS A 49 -3.17 -1.73 -1.42
N ILE A 50 -4.12 -0.82 -1.36
CA ILE A 50 -3.97 0.47 -0.68
C ILE A 50 -4.91 0.51 0.52
N GLU A 51 -4.35 0.69 1.71
CA GLU A 51 -5.06 0.97 2.95
C GLU A 51 -5.00 2.47 3.24
N LEU A 52 -6.15 3.13 3.25
CA LEU A 52 -6.25 4.54 3.65
C LEU A 52 -6.69 4.63 5.11
N VAL A 53 -5.88 5.33 5.92
CA VAL A 53 -6.17 5.60 7.33
C VAL A 53 -6.53 7.07 7.50
N PHE A 54 -7.77 7.34 7.89
CA PHE A 54 -8.25 8.71 8.07
C PHE A 54 -8.19 9.19 9.52
N GLY A 55 -7.86 10.47 9.71
CA GLY A 55 -7.97 11.10 11.03
C GLY A 55 -7.43 12.52 11.11
N ALA A 56 -7.33 13.02 12.33
CA ALA A 56 -6.73 14.32 12.61
C ALA A 56 -5.20 14.26 12.48
N SER A 57 -4.61 15.15 11.69
CA SER A 57 -3.17 15.18 11.41
C SER A 57 -2.32 15.17 12.67
N GLY A 58 -2.63 16.00 13.66
CA GLY A 58 -1.84 16.11 14.89
C GLY A 58 -1.73 14.79 15.66
N LYS A 59 -2.87 14.09 15.85
CA LYS A 59 -2.88 12.79 16.53
C LYS A 59 -2.03 11.75 15.79
N TYR A 60 -2.18 11.68 14.48
CA TYR A 60 -1.48 10.69 13.67
C TYR A 60 -0.03 11.02 13.42
N TYR A 61 0.34 12.29 13.45
CA TYR A 61 1.72 12.74 13.44
C TYR A 61 2.46 12.32 14.72
N GLU A 62 1.81 12.44 15.87
CA GLU A 62 2.38 11.92 17.12
C GLU A 62 2.50 10.39 17.09
N LEU A 63 1.51 9.68 16.53
CA LEU A 63 1.61 8.22 16.35
C LEU A 63 2.75 7.83 15.40
N LEU A 64 2.95 8.58 14.30
CA LEU A 64 4.08 8.40 13.38
C LEU A 64 5.42 8.56 14.12
N LYS A 65 5.57 9.63 14.92
CA LYS A 65 6.76 9.82 15.78
C LYS A 65 6.95 8.71 16.80
N GLN A 66 5.87 8.14 17.30
CA GLN A 66 5.87 7.00 18.24
C GLN A 66 6.13 5.64 17.56
N GLY A 67 6.39 5.62 16.25
CA GLY A 67 6.75 4.41 15.51
C GLY A 67 5.58 3.69 14.86
N ARG A 68 4.40 4.32 14.75
CA ARG A 68 3.37 3.81 13.84
C ARG A 68 3.90 3.92 12.40
N GLU A 69 3.91 2.81 11.69
CA GLU A 69 4.35 2.75 10.31
C GLU A 69 3.24 3.19 9.35
N PHE A 70 3.59 4.09 8.45
CA PHE A 70 2.84 4.46 7.26
C PHE A 70 3.83 4.58 6.11
N ASP A 71 3.48 4.08 4.95
CA ASP A 71 4.30 4.24 3.74
C ASP A 71 4.21 5.68 3.23
N LEU A 72 3.07 6.35 3.46
CA LEU A 72 2.86 7.74 3.09
C LEU A 72 2.00 8.47 4.12
N PHE A 73 2.33 9.73 4.39
CA PHE A 73 1.61 10.59 5.33
C PHE A 73 1.11 11.87 4.64
N PHE A 74 -0.19 11.93 4.36
CA PHE A 74 -0.89 13.10 3.83
C PHE A 74 -1.54 13.90 4.97
N GLY A 75 -0.72 14.71 5.65
CA GLY A 75 -1.20 15.64 6.68
C GLY A 75 -1.77 16.93 6.09
N GLY A 76 -2.80 17.47 6.74
CA GLY A 76 -3.22 18.88 6.58
C GLY A 76 -2.68 19.72 7.74
N TYR A 77 -2.40 21.00 7.47
CA TYR A 77 -2.14 22.02 8.48
C TYR A 77 -3.40 22.36 9.29
#